data_AF-G2PFB8-F1
#
_entry.id   AF-G2PFB8-F1
#
_cell.length_a   1.000
_cell.length_b   1.000
_cell.length_c   1.000
_cell.angle_alpha   90.00
_cell.angle_beta   90.00
_cell.angle_gamma   90.00
#
_symmetry.space_group_name_H-M   'P 1'
#
loop_
_entity.id
_entity.type
_entity.pdbx_description
1 polymer ?
#
loop_
_entity_poly.entity_id
_entity_poly.type
_entity_poly.pdbx_seq_one_letter_code
_entity_poly.pdbx_strand_id
1 'polypeptide(L)'
;MNQVDRAVLVTAVSEMAVLRALQLAGNRLLGKRGRSVRGPMKAVEPWSIHVHLQVQEHEFDALLTDAWQIPVAVGLPDDLLDALDKHVRNLLAAGIEFRRNDLLLTLSRLPQQPVLPWDSQ
;
A
#
# COMPACT_ATOMS: atom_id res chain seq x y z
N MET A 1 -3.83 23.99 9.90
CA MET A 1 -2.65 23.35 9.26
C MET A 1 -2.36 24.06 7.95
N ASN A 2 -1.11 24.40 7.62
CA ASN A 2 -0.82 25.02 6.32
C ASN A 2 -0.85 23.97 5.20
N GLN A 3 -0.87 24.40 3.93
CA GLN A 3 -0.99 23.49 2.78
C GLN A 3 0.21 22.53 2.64
N VAL A 4 1.41 22.96 3.04
CA VAL A 4 2.65 22.17 2.98
C VAL A 4 2.61 21.05 4.03
N ASP A 5 2.24 21.38 5.27
CA ASP A 5 2.10 20.42 6.38
C ASP A 5 1.07 19.34 6.04
N ARG A 6 -0.04 19.76 5.41
CA ARG A 6 -1.10 18.85 4.94
C ARG A 6 -0.58 17.89 3.88
N ALA A 7 0.13 18.39 2.87
CA ALA A 7 0.68 17.55 1.81
C ALA A 7 1.71 16.53 2.33
N VAL A 8 2.55 16.94 3.29
CA VAL A 8 3.50 16.05 3.98
C VAL A 8 2.74 14.95 4.74
N LEU A 9 1.68 15.31 5.44
CA LEU A 9 0.88 14.37 6.23
C LEU A 9 0.11 13.38 5.35
N VAL A 10 -0.55 13.84 4.28
CA VAL A 10 -1.19 12.97 3.28
C VAL A 10 -0.16 11.98 2.74
N THR A 11 1.02 12.48 2.32
CA THR A 11 2.08 11.63 1.79
C THR A 11 2.52 10.57 2.79
N ALA A 12 2.76 10.95 4.05
CA ALA A 12 3.21 10.03 5.09
C ALA A 12 2.15 8.97 5.42
N VAL A 13 0.88 9.37 5.55
CA VAL A 13 -0.21 8.43 5.84
C VAL A 13 -0.46 7.48 4.66
N SER A 14 -0.41 7.98 3.43
CA SER A 14 -0.49 7.15 2.23
C SER A 14 0.67 6.17 2.11
N GLU A 15 1.89 6.62 2.42
CA GLU A 15 3.08 5.76 2.44
C GLU A 15 2.93 4.62 3.46
N MET A 16 2.47 4.94 4.69
CA MET A 16 2.19 3.92 5.70
C MET A 16 1.10 2.93 5.26
N ALA A 17 0.00 3.42 4.67
CA ALA A 17 -1.09 2.57 4.20
C ALA A 17 -0.64 1.60 3.09
N VAL A 18 0.14 2.09 2.12
CA VAL A 18 0.70 1.27 1.02
C VAL A 18 1.68 0.24 1.55
N LEU A 19 2.65 0.64 2.38
CA LEU A 19 3.63 -0.29 2.97
C LEU A 19 2.94 -1.36 3.83
N ARG A 20 1.89 -0.98 4.56
CA ARG A 20 1.11 -1.92 5.37
C ARG A 20 0.35 -2.93 4.51
N ALA A 21 -0.29 -2.48 3.42
CA ALA A 21 -0.98 -3.35 2.47
C ALA A 21 0.01 -4.35 1.82
N LEU A 22 1.18 -3.87 1.39
CA LEU A 22 2.24 -4.73 0.83
C LEU A 22 2.79 -5.73 1.84
N GLN A 23 3.02 -5.31 3.09
CA GLN A 23 3.43 -6.21 4.17
C GLN A 23 2.41 -7.33 4.41
N LEU A 24 1.12 -6.99 4.42
CA LEU A 24 0.04 -7.96 4.58
C LEU A 24 0.03 -8.97 3.43
N ALA A 25 0.12 -8.48 2.19
CA ALA A 25 0.21 -9.30 0.99
C ALA A 25 1.45 -10.21 1.04
N GLY A 26 2.63 -9.68 1.36
CA GLY A 26 3.89 -10.43 1.48
C GLY A 26 3.81 -11.54 2.53
N ASN A 27 3.25 -11.26 3.70
CA ASN A 27 3.06 -12.25 4.75
C ASN A 27 2.13 -13.40 4.31
N ARG A 28 1.01 -13.08 3.63
CA ARG A 28 0.09 -14.10 3.09
C ARG A 28 0.73 -14.90 1.96
N LEU A 29 1.51 -14.24 1.10
CA LEU A 29 2.24 -14.90 0.02
C LEU A 29 3.25 -15.90 0.57
N LEU A 30 4.03 -15.54 1.59
CA LEU A 30 4.90 -16.48 2.30
C LEU A 30 4.11 -17.59 3.00
N GLY A 31 2.94 -17.23 3.57
CA GLY A 31 1.99 -18.15 4.21
C GLY A 31 1.61 -19.34 3.32
N LYS A 32 1.47 -19.11 2.01
CA LYS A 32 1.15 -20.15 1.02
C LYS A 32 2.35 -21.02 0.61
N ARG A 33 3.58 -20.68 0.99
CA ARG A 33 4.81 -21.35 0.53
C ARG A 33 5.42 -22.27 1.60
N GLY A 34 6.11 -23.31 1.12
CA GLY A 34 6.85 -24.26 1.96
C GLY A 34 8.14 -23.67 2.56
N ARG A 35 8.76 -24.41 3.50
CA ARG A 35 9.96 -23.96 4.25
C ARG A 35 11.15 -23.61 3.35
N SER A 36 11.32 -24.28 2.21
CA SER A 36 12.40 -24.03 1.24
C SER A 36 12.35 -22.63 0.64
N VAL A 37 11.16 -22.04 0.51
CA VAL A 37 10.97 -20.66 0.02
C VAL A 37 10.97 -19.66 1.17
N ARG A 38 10.37 -20.00 2.32
CA ARG A 38 10.31 -19.10 3.48
C ARG A 38 11.68 -18.81 4.10
N GLY A 39 12.60 -19.78 4.11
CA GLY A 39 13.94 -19.62 4.67
C GLY A 39 14.72 -18.47 4.03
N PRO A 40 14.91 -18.48 2.70
CA PRO A 40 15.56 -17.39 1.96
C PRO A 40 14.89 -16.02 2.14
N MET A 41 13.57 -16.00 2.31
CA MET A 41 12.79 -14.75 2.44
C MET A 41 12.85 -14.10 3.82
N LYS A 42 13.50 -14.71 4.82
CA LYS A 42 13.63 -14.12 6.16
C LYS A 42 14.42 -12.80 6.20
N ALA A 43 15.32 -12.59 5.24
CA ALA A 43 16.12 -11.38 5.13
C ALA A 43 15.46 -10.30 4.25
N VAL A 44 14.31 -10.60 3.64
CA VAL A 44 13.58 -9.66 2.78
C VAL A 44 12.55 -8.95 3.62
N GLU A 45 12.47 -7.63 3.47
CA GLU A 45 11.45 -6.84 4.14
C GLU A 45 10.04 -7.31 3.73
N PRO A 46 9.09 -7.46 4.67
CA PRO A 46 7.77 -8.01 4.36
C PRO A 46 7.01 -7.28 3.25
N TRP A 47 7.18 -5.96 3.11
CA TRP A 47 6.56 -5.14 2.08
C TRP A 47 7.24 -5.23 0.70
N SER A 48 8.37 -5.94 0.58
CA SER A 48 9.10 -6.16 -0.68
C SER A 48 9.03 -7.61 -1.16
N ILE A 49 8.32 -8.50 -0.48
CA ILE A 49 8.27 -9.94 -0.81
C ILE A 49 7.73 -10.19 -2.23
N HIS A 50 6.77 -9.39 -2.70
CA HIS A 50 6.17 -9.53 -4.04
C HIS A 50 7.17 -9.24 -5.18
N VAL A 51 8.29 -8.57 -4.90
CA VAL A 51 9.38 -8.35 -5.85
C VAL A 51 10.14 -9.66 -6.12
N HIS A 52 10.23 -10.52 -5.12
CA HIS A 52 10.96 -11.79 -5.20
C HIS A 52 10.07 -12.97 -5.56
N LEU A 53 8.77 -12.87 -5.28
CA LEU A 53 7.80 -13.92 -5.50
C LEU A 53 6.69 -13.39 -6.41
N GLN A 54 6.60 -13.94 -7.62
CA GLN A 54 5.56 -13.58 -8.58
C GLN A 54 4.17 -13.76 -7.96
N VAL A 55 3.33 -12.73 -8.12
CA VAL A 55 1.93 -12.71 -7.72
C VAL A 55 1.07 -12.75 -8.97
N GLN A 56 0.07 -13.63 -9.01
CA GLN A 56 -0.90 -13.62 -10.09
C GLN A 56 -2.05 -12.66 -9.77
N GLU A 57 -2.58 -11.97 -10.78
CA GLU A 57 -3.64 -10.96 -10.59
C GLU A 57 -4.88 -11.50 -9.87
N HIS A 58 -5.28 -12.75 -10.15
CA HIS A 58 -6.39 -13.43 -9.48
C HIS A 58 -6.17 -13.65 -7.98
N GLU A 59 -4.94 -13.49 -7.47
CA GLU A 59 -4.63 -13.61 -6.04
C GLU A 59 -4.76 -12.29 -5.28
N PHE A 60 -4.89 -11.16 -5.97
CA PHE A 60 -4.82 -9.84 -5.33
C PHE A 60 -5.86 -9.65 -4.24
N ASP A 61 -7.11 -10.02 -4.48
CA ASP A 61 -8.18 -9.84 -3.50
C ASP A 61 -7.93 -10.66 -2.22
N ALA A 62 -7.42 -11.89 -2.36
CA ALA A 62 -7.05 -12.74 -1.24
C ALA A 62 -5.81 -12.21 -0.49
N LEU A 63 -4.87 -11.59 -1.20
CA LEU A 63 -3.66 -11.02 -0.61
C LEU A 63 -3.93 -9.67 0.08
N LEU A 64 -4.89 -8.89 -0.42
CA LEU A 64 -5.25 -7.56 0.08
C LEU A 64 -6.50 -7.55 0.94
N THR A 65 -7.09 -8.70 1.25
CA THR A 65 -8.23 -8.82 2.19
C THR A 65 -7.92 -8.05 3.48
N ASP A 66 -8.82 -7.19 3.96
CA ASP A 66 -8.63 -6.37 5.16
C ASP A 66 -7.48 -5.33 5.15
N ALA A 67 -6.75 -5.15 4.03
CA ALA A 67 -5.64 -4.19 3.97
C ALA A 67 -6.07 -2.74 4.26
N TRP A 68 -7.32 -2.42 3.93
CA TRP A 68 -7.86 -1.06 4.03
C TRP A 68 -8.74 -0.82 5.27
N GLN A 69 -8.91 -1.80 6.16
CA GLN A 69 -9.76 -1.67 7.35
C GLN A 69 -9.31 -0.53 8.27
N ILE A 70 -8.00 -0.43 8.54
CA ILE A 70 -7.45 0.66 9.36
C ILE A 70 -7.58 2.02 8.65
N PRO A 71 -7.12 2.18 7.39
CA PRO A 71 -7.36 3.40 6.60
C PRO A 71 -8.82 3.89 6.59
N VAL A 72 -9.78 2.97 6.43
CA VAL A 72 -11.22 3.28 6.50
C VAL A 72 -11.62 3.73 7.92
N ALA A 73 -11.21 2.99 8.95
CA ALA A 73 -11.56 3.30 10.34
C ALA A 73 -11.02 4.66 10.81
N VAL A 74 -9.88 5.11 10.27
CA VAL A 74 -9.33 6.45 10.56
C VAL A 74 -9.90 7.55 9.68
N GLY A 75 -10.82 7.22 8.75
CA GLY A 75 -11.56 8.18 7.94
C GLY A 75 -10.83 8.70 6.71
N LEU A 76 -9.94 7.90 6.08
CA LEU A 76 -9.35 8.33 4.81
C LEU A 76 -10.42 8.40 3.71
N PRO A 77 -10.37 9.42 2.83
CA PRO A 77 -11.31 9.54 1.72
C PRO A 77 -11.29 8.35 0.75
N ASP A 78 -12.46 7.98 0.22
CA ASP A 78 -12.61 6.84 -0.69
C ASP A 78 -11.77 7.00 -1.98
N ASP A 79 -11.70 8.21 -2.54
CA ASP A 79 -10.89 8.49 -3.74
C ASP A 79 -9.39 8.28 -3.50
N LEU A 80 -8.92 8.64 -2.30
CA LEU A 80 -7.56 8.35 -1.86
C LEU A 80 -7.38 6.84 -1.68
N LEU A 81 -8.30 6.14 -1.02
CA LEU A 81 -8.22 4.69 -0.82
C LEU A 81 -8.17 3.93 -2.14
N ASP A 82 -9.03 4.27 -3.09
CA ASP A 82 -9.07 3.68 -4.43
C ASP A 82 -7.75 3.89 -5.18
N ALA A 83 -7.17 5.09 -5.09
CA ALA A 83 -5.89 5.39 -5.71
C ALA A 83 -4.74 4.59 -5.08
N LEU A 84 -4.74 4.43 -3.76
CA LEU A 84 -3.74 3.63 -3.05
C LEU A 84 -3.90 2.13 -3.33
N ASP A 85 -5.13 1.61 -3.38
CA ASP A 85 -5.40 0.21 -3.74
C ASP A 85 -4.92 -0.10 -5.16
N LYS A 86 -5.29 0.76 -6.12
CA LYS A 86 -4.80 0.64 -7.49
C LYS A 86 -3.27 0.71 -7.58
N HIS A 87 -2.64 1.60 -6.81
CA HIS A 87 -1.19 1.70 -6.75
C HIS A 87 -0.56 0.40 -6.23
N VAL A 88 -1.06 -0.16 -5.13
CA VAL A 88 -0.59 -1.43 -4.56
C VAL A 88 -0.77 -2.57 -5.57
N ARG A 89 -1.94 -2.69 -6.21
CA ARG A 89 -2.20 -3.72 -7.23
C ARG A 89 -1.22 -3.62 -8.41
N ASN A 90 -0.86 -2.41 -8.85
CA ASN A 90 0.14 -2.21 -9.89
C ASN A 90 1.54 -2.68 -9.44
N LEU A 91 1.94 -2.39 -8.19
CA LEU A 91 3.21 -2.86 -7.65
C LEU A 91 3.27 -4.39 -7.58
N LEU A 92 2.17 -5.03 -7.12
CA LEU A 92 2.04 -6.49 -7.08
C LEU A 92 2.10 -7.10 -8.47
N ALA A 93 1.37 -6.55 -9.44
CA ALA A 93 1.32 -7.05 -10.81
C ALA A 93 2.68 -6.96 -11.51
N ALA A 94 3.37 -5.83 -11.34
CA ALA A 94 4.66 -5.59 -11.98
C ALA A 94 5.84 -6.24 -11.22
N GLY A 95 5.63 -6.69 -9.97
CA GLY A 95 6.70 -7.22 -9.12
C GLY A 95 7.78 -6.18 -8.82
N ILE A 96 7.39 -4.90 -8.66
CA ILE A 96 8.34 -3.80 -8.46
C ILE A 96 8.29 -3.26 -7.02
N GLU A 97 9.43 -2.78 -6.56
CA GLU A 97 9.58 -2.23 -5.22
C GLU A 97 8.79 -0.92 -5.04
N PHE A 98 8.30 -0.69 -3.82
CA PHE A 98 7.71 0.59 -3.46
C PHE A 98 8.75 1.72 -3.56
N ARG A 99 8.38 2.81 -4.24
CA ARG A 99 9.18 4.04 -4.29
C ARG A 99 8.28 5.23 -3.96
N ARG A 100 8.73 6.04 -2.99
CA ARG A 100 8.00 7.24 -2.57
C ARG A 100 7.69 8.21 -3.72
N ASN A 101 8.57 8.32 -4.71
CA ASN A 101 8.34 9.17 -5.88
C ASN A 101 7.14 8.69 -6.74
N ASP A 102 6.95 7.38 -6.87
CA ASP A 102 5.82 6.82 -7.64
C ASP A 102 4.50 6.98 -6.88
N LEU A 103 4.56 6.93 -5.54
CA LEU A 103 3.44 7.31 -4.68
C LEU A 103 3.08 8.79 -4.85
N LEU A 104 4.06 9.69 -4.83
CA LEU A 104 3.82 11.12 -5.06
C LEU A 104 3.17 11.39 -6.42
N LEU A 105 3.59 10.69 -7.47
CA LEU A 105 2.96 10.75 -8.80
C LEU A 105 1.53 10.20 -8.80
N THR A 106 1.23 9.22 -7.96
CA THR A 106 -0.12 8.68 -7.78
C THR A 106 -1.01 9.73 -7.09
N LEU A 107 -0.53 10.31 -5.99
CA LEU A 107 -1.24 11.32 -5.22
C LEU A 107 -1.47 12.61 -6.02
N SER A 108 -0.52 13.02 -6.87
CA SER A 108 -0.66 14.22 -7.71
C SER A 108 -1.74 14.12 -8.79
N ARG A 109 -2.27 12.91 -9.05
CA ARG A 109 -3.34 12.67 -10.03
C ARG A 109 -4.73 12.72 -9.42
N LEU A 110 -4.85 12.87 -8.11
CA LEU A 110 -6.15 12.97 -7.44
C LEU A 110 -6.83 14.30 -7.82
N PRO A 111 -8.12 14.27 -8.22
CA PRO A 111 -8.84 15.44 -8.76
C PRO A 111 -9.15 16.52 -7.71
N GLN A 112 -9.00 16.23 -6.42
CA GLN A 112 -9.15 17.14 -5.29
C GLN A 112 -8.05 16.85 -4.26
N GLN A 113 -7.60 17.86 -3.49
CA GLN A 113 -6.79 17.56 -2.31
C GLN A 113 -7.70 16.82 -1.30
N PRO A 114 -7.39 15.56 -0.93
CA PRO A 114 -8.26 14.77 -0.07
C PRO A 114 -8.53 15.51 1.23
N VAL A 115 -9.81 15.65 1.61
CA VAL A 115 -10.22 16.23 2.90
C VAL A 115 -9.92 15.20 3.97
N LEU A 116 -8.94 15.50 4.82
CA LEU A 116 -8.55 14.60 5.88
C LEU A 116 -9.47 14.80 7.09
N PRO A 117 -9.73 13.74 7.87
CA PRO A 117 -10.71 13.80 8.96
C PRO A 117 -10.31 14.79 10.07
N TRP A 118 -9.03 15.11 10.20
CA TRP A 118 -8.50 16.10 11.14
C TRP A 118 -8.40 17.54 10.56
N ASP A 119 -8.82 17.78 9.32
CA ASP A 119 -8.95 19.14 8.78
C ASP A 119 -10.21 19.87 9.31
N SER A 120 -11.08 19.15 10.02
CA SER A 120 -12.36 19.64 10.54
C SER A 120 -12.31 20.13 12.00
N GLN A 121 -11.11 20.23 12.60
CA GLN A 121 -10.90 20.67 13.99
C GLN A 121 -10.33 22.08 14.09
#